data_AF-A0A353TX33-F1
#
_entry.id   AF-A0A353TX33-F1
#
_cell.length_a   1.000
_cell.length_b   1.000
_cell.length_c   1.000
_cell.angle_alpha   90.00
_cell.angle_beta   90.00
_cell.angle_gamma   90.00
#
_symmetry.space_group_name_H-M   'P 1'
#
loop_
_entity.id
_entity.type
_entity.pdbx_description
1 polymer ?
#
loop_
_entity_poly.entity_id
_entity_poly.type
_entity_poly.pdbx_seq_one_letter_code
_entity_poly.pdbx_strand_id
1 'polypeptide(L)' 'FEITSGERICQMVLKKYERFVWKEVSSLSKTERGEGGFGHTGKL' A
#
# COMPACT_ATOMS: atom_id res chain seq x y z
N PHE A 1 -15.00 14.41 21.17
CA PHE A 1 -14.98 12.98 21.52
C PHE A 1 -13.72 12.75 22.34
N GLU A 2 -13.86 12.17 23.54
CA GLU A 2 -12.75 11.96 24.48
C GLU A 2 -12.52 10.46 24.64
N ILE A 3 -11.25 10.03 24.61
CA ILE A 3 -10.86 8.63 24.75
C ILE A 3 -10.35 8.42 26.17
N THR A 4 -10.85 7.40 26.85
CA THR A 4 -10.50 7.12 28.25
C THR A 4 -9.54 5.93 28.40
N SER A 5 -8.84 5.88 29.54
CA SER A 5 -7.89 4.81 29.82
C SER A 5 -8.59 3.44 29.85
N GLY A 6 -8.17 2.54 28.95
CA GLY A 6 -8.74 1.19 28.80
C GLY A 6 -9.68 1.03 27.59
N GLU A 7 -10.00 2.10 26.87
CA GLU A 7 -10.81 2.00 25.66
C GLU A 7 -10.06 1.36 24.48
N ARG A 8 -10.77 0.48 23.77
CA ARG A 8 -10.26 -0.15 22.54
C ARG A 8 -10.67 0.71 21.35
N ILE A 9 -9.72 1.48 20.83
CA ILE A 9 -9.94 2.41 19.70
C ILE A 9 -9.36 1.92 18.37
N CYS A 10 -8.62 0.81 18.38
CA CYS A 10 -7.96 0.21 17.23
C CYS A 10 -7.84 -1.31 17.43
N GLN A 11 -7.41 -2.01 16.36
CA GLN A 11 -7.22 -3.46 16.35
C GLN A 11 -5.95 -3.85 15.60
N MET A 12 -5.28 -4.90 16.08
CA MET A 12 -4.10 -5.46 15.43
C MET A 12 -4.51 -6.33 14.23
N VAL A 13 -3.81 -6.17 13.12
CA VAL A 13 -3.95 -7.03 11.94
C VAL A 13 -2.60 -7.68 11.65
N LEU A 14 -2.57 -9.01 11.61
CA LEU A 14 -1.38 -9.77 11.21
C LEU A 14 -1.46 -10.05 9.70
N LYS A 15 -0.45 -9.59 8.96
CA LYS A 15 -0.34 -9.81 7.51
C LYS A 15 1.08 -10.23 7.15
N LYS A 16 1.21 -11.17 6.22
CA LYS A 16 2.52 -11.55 5.66
C LYS A 16 3.17 -10.35 4.99
N TYR A 17 4.46 -10.16 5.24
CA TYR A 17 5.30 -9.25 4.49
C TYR A 17 6.56 -9.99 4.05
N GLU A 18 7.16 -9.52 2.97
CA GLU A 18 8.39 -10.09 2.41
C GLU A 18 9.55 -9.13 2.62
N ARG A 19 10.75 -9.67 2.79
CA ARG A 19 12.00 -8.90 2.72
C ARG A 19 12.64 -9.15 1.35
N PHE A 20 13.18 -8.11 0.76
CA PHE A 20 13.85 -8.22 -0.52
C PHE A 20 15.05 -7.26 -0.58
N VAL A 21 16.02 -7.61 -1.42
CA VAL A 21 17.18 -6.78 -1.72
C VAL A 21 16.85 -5.95 -2.95
N TRP A 22 17.07 -4.64 -2.87
CA TRP A 22 16.87 -3.74 -3.99
C TRP A 22 17.92 -4.00 -5.08
N LYS A 23 17.47 -4.07 -6.33
CA LYS A 23 18.35 -4.15 -7.50
C LYS A 23 18.16 -2.88 -8.32
N GLU A 24 19.16 -2.03 -8.31
CA GLU A 24 19.17 -0.80 -9.10
C GLU A 24 19.25 -1.11 -10.60
N VAL A 25 18.42 -0.43 -11.40
CA VAL A 25 18.36 -0.54 -12.86
C VAL A 25 18.07 0.83 -13.46
N SER A 26 18.55 1.08 -14.67
CA SER A 26 18.35 2.36 -15.36
C SER A 26 16.92 2.55 -15.89
N SER A 27 16.18 1.46 -16.10
CA SER A 27 14.77 1.50 -16.52
C SER A 27 14.02 0.22 -16.14
N LEU A 28 12.70 0.35 -15.98
CA LEU A 28 11.78 -0.77 -15.75
C LEU A 28 11.15 -1.25 -17.07
N SER A 29 10.76 -2.53 -17.12
CA SER A 29 10.01 -3.07 -18.26
C SER A 29 8.62 -2.44 -18.35
N LYS A 30 8.13 -2.21 -19.58
CA LYS A 30 6.77 -1.71 -19.81
C LYS A 30 5.72 -2.75 -19.42
N THR A 31 4.59 -2.28 -18.90
CA THR A 31 3.38 -3.07 -18.66
C THR A 31 2.19 -2.33 -19.27
N GLU A 32 1.07 -3.03 -19.50
CA GLU A 32 -0.16 -2.41 -20.02
C GLU A 32 -0.66 -1.26 -19.13
N ARG A 33 -0.49 -1.37 -17.81
CA ARG A 33 -0.85 -0.32 -16.84
C ARG A 33 0.09 0.89 -16.90
N GLY A 34 1.38 0.66 -17.18
CA GLY A 34 2.41 1.70 -17.17
C GLY A 34 2.41 2.50 -15.86
N GLU A 35 2.38 3.82 -15.98
CA GLU A 35 2.38 4.78 -14.86
C GLU A 35 0.97 5.07 -14.30
N GLY A 36 -0.07 4.36 -14.75
CA GLY A 36 -1.45 4.61 -14.35
C GLY A 36 -1.69 4.48 -12.83
N GLY A 37 -2.12 5.57 -12.19
CA GLY A 37 -2.46 5.67 -10.77
C GLY A 37 -3.69 6.54 -10.52
N PHE A 38 -4.01 6.87 -9.26
CA PHE A 38 -5.07 7.86 -8.92
C PHE A 38 -6.44 7.61 -9.57
N GLY A 39 -6.94 6.37 -9.52
CA GLY A 39 -8.23 6.05 -10.14
C GLY A 39 -8.19 5.95 -11.67
N HIS A 40 -7.02 5.70 -12.27
CA HIS A 40 -6.81 5.50 -13.70
C HIS A 40 -7.78 4.50 -14.37
N THR A 41 -8.33 3.54 -13.61
CA THR A 41 -9.31 2.56 -14.09
C THR A 41 -10.75 2.94 -13.75
N GLY A 42 -11.03 4.24 -13.57
CA GLY A 42 -12.21 4.75 -12.88
C GLY A 42 -13.56 4.19 -13.34
N LYS A 43 -14.58 4.39 -12.49
CA LYS A 43 -15.97 4.55 -12.92
C LYS A 43 -16.29 6.04 -12.77
N LEU A 44 -16.72 6.68 -13.86
CA LEU A 44 -17.64 7.83 -13.75
C LEU A 44 -18.99 7.32 -13.27
#